data_AF-A0A661KJK2-F1
#
_entry.id   AF-A0A661KJK2-F1
#
_cell.length_a   1.000
_cell.length_b   1.000
_cell.length_c   1.000
_cell.angle_alpha   90.00
_cell.angle_beta   90.00
_cell.angle_gamma   90.00
#
_symmetry.space_group_name_H-M   'P 1'
#
loop_
_entity.id
_entity.type
_entity.pdbx_description
1 polymer ?
#
loop_
_entity_poly.entity_id
_entity_poly.type
_entity_poly.pdbx_seq_one_letter_code
_entity_poly.pdbx_strand_id
1 'polypeptide(L)'
;AMKKMLFIAEGGGLNKKPGAAFGTYGWSGEAPIRIYETMKNIFEMDMVGKPFRVKTSDITNPDVKEQAEKLGREIAKRIGT
;
A
#
# COMPACT_ATOMS: atom_id res chain seq x y z
N ALA A 1 1.34 -14.20 8.19
CA ALA A 1 2.37 -13.15 8.33
C ALA A 1 1.75 -11.74 8.37
N MET A 2 1.02 -11.30 7.34
CA MET A 2 0.52 -9.92 7.26
C MET A 2 -0.38 -9.47 8.41
N LYS A 3 -1.34 -10.30 8.85
CA LYS A 3 -2.21 -9.97 10.00
C LYS A 3 -1.40 -9.67 11.28
N LYS A 4 -0.32 -10.41 11.52
CA LYS A 4 0.56 -10.18 12.68
C LYS A 4 1.33 -8.87 12.55
N MET A 5 1.79 -8.52 11.34
CA MET A 5 2.45 -7.24 11.08
C MET A 5 1.51 -6.05 11.33
N LEU A 6 0.26 -6.12 10.85
CA LEU A 6 -0.72 -5.05 11.10
C LEU A 6 -1.00 -4.87 12.60
N PHE A 7 -1.06 -5.96 13.35
CA PHE A 7 -1.24 -5.88 14.81
C PHE A 7 -0.07 -5.19 15.51
N ILE A 8 1.17 -5.45 15.09
CA ILE A 8 2.34 -4.76 15.64
C ILE A 8 2.32 -3.27 15.23
N ALA A 9 1.92 -2.98 13.98
CA ALA A 9 1.85 -1.63 13.44
C ALA A 9 0.83 -0.73 14.17
N GLU A 10 -0.25 -1.29 14.69
CA GLU A 10 -1.27 -0.56 15.47
C GLU A 10 -0.67 0.19 16.67
N GLY A 11 0.31 -0.41 17.36
CA GLY A 11 1.03 0.22 18.47
C GLY A 11 2.18 1.16 18.06
N GLY A 12 2.44 1.33 16.76
CA GLY A 12 3.63 2.00 16.22
C GLY A 12 3.55 3.52 16.06
N GLY A 13 2.47 4.15 16.54
CA GLY A 13 2.26 5.60 16.40
C GLY A 13 2.26 6.05 14.94
N LEU A 14 1.36 5.48 14.13
CA LEU A 14 1.31 5.68 12.69
C LEU A 14 0.38 6.81 12.22
N ASN A 15 -0.39 7.41 13.14
CA ASN A 15 -1.29 8.51 12.84
C ASN A 15 -0.58 9.64 12.06
N LYS A 16 -1.19 10.07 10.95
CA LYS A 16 -0.70 11.09 10.00
C LYS A 16 0.65 10.78 9.33
N LYS A 17 1.26 9.60 9.56
CA LYS A 17 2.47 9.23 8.83
C LYS A 17 2.11 8.90 7.37
N PRO A 18 2.94 9.32 6.40
CA PRO A 18 2.75 8.93 5.00
C PRO A 18 2.72 7.40 4.84
N GLY A 19 1.81 6.90 4.01
CA GLY A 19 1.67 5.46 3.78
C GLY A 19 1.20 5.10 2.38
N ALA A 20 1.46 3.85 1.98
CA ALA A 20 0.89 3.24 0.79
C ALA A 20 0.74 1.73 1.00
N ALA A 21 -0.17 1.13 0.25
CA ALA A 21 -0.36 -0.31 0.22
C ALA A 21 -0.22 -0.82 -1.21
N PHE A 22 0.44 -1.96 -1.37
CA PHE A 22 0.64 -2.61 -2.66
C PHE A 22 0.57 -4.12 -2.54
N GLY A 23 0.29 -4.81 -3.65
CA GLY A 23 0.38 -6.26 -3.70
C GLY A 23 -0.12 -6.86 -5.01
N THR A 24 0.24 -8.13 -5.21
CA THR A 24 -0.19 -8.93 -6.36
C THR A 24 -1.32 -9.88 -5.98
N TYR A 25 -2.14 -10.29 -6.95
CA TYR A 25 -3.25 -11.19 -6.69
C TYR A 25 -3.58 -12.11 -7.87
N GLY A 26 -4.05 -13.32 -7.57
CA GLY A 26 -4.53 -14.27 -8.59
C GLY A 26 -5.97 -14.01 -9.03
N TRP A 27 -6.90 -13.98 -8.07
CA TRP A 27 -8.35 -13.90 -8.34
C TRP A 27 -8.99 -12.60 -7.84
N SER A 28 -9.24 -12.49 -6.52
CA SER A 28 -10.07 -11.39 -5.96
C SER A 28 -9.31 -10.09 -5.70
N GLY A 29 -8.03 -10.19 -5.30
CA GLY A 29 -7.22 -9.02 -4.96
C GLY A 29 -7.78 -8.16 -3.83
N GLU A 30 -8.52 -8.75 -2.89
CA GLU A 30 -9.07 -8.05 -1.72
C GLU A 30 -8.00 -7.68 -0.69
N ALA A 31 -6.92 -8.47 -0.59
CA ALA A 31 -5.93 -8.30 0.47
C ALA A 31 -5.27 -6.89 0.45
N PRO A 32 -4.78 -6.36 -0.69
CA PRO A 32 -4.24 -5.00 -0.74
C PRO A 32 -5.28 -3.92 -0.37
N ILE A 33 -6.57 -4.16 -0.66
CA ILE A 33 -7.65 -3.23 -0.27
C ILE A 33 -7.78 -3.20 1.24
N ARG A 34 -7.91 -4.37 1.88
CA ARG A 34 -8.06 -4.45 3.34
C ARG A 34 -6.86 -3.86 4.08
N ILE A 35 -5.65 -4.09 3.57
CA ILE A 35 -4.42 -3.48 4.12
C ILE A 35 -4.52 -1.95 4.03
N TYR A 36 -4.87 -1.41 2.86
CA TYR A 36 -5.02 0.02 2.65
C TYR A 36 -6.08 0.65 3.58
N GLU A 37 -7.26 0.04 3.67
CA GLU A 37 -8.35 0.52 4.51
C GLU A 37 -8.00 0.46 5.99
N THR A 38 -7.28 -0.58 6.43
CA THR A 38 -6.79 -0.67 7.81
C THR A 38 -5.82 0.47 8.10
N MET A 39 -4.82 0.69 7.24
CA MET A 39 -3.85 1.77 7.39
C MET A 39 -4.50 3.16 7.36
N LYS A 40 -5.48 3.36 6.48
CA LYS A 40 -6.18 4.65 6.34
C LYS A 40 -7.11 4.93 7.52
N ASN A 41 -7.96 3.97 7.87
CA ASN A 41 -9.12 4.24 8.74
C ASN A 41 -8.86 3.84 10.20
N ILE A 42 -8.00 2.84 10.46
CA ILE A 42 -7.68 2.39 11.82
C ILE A 42 -6.42 3.07 12.32
N PHE A 43 -5.37 3.12 11.48
CA PHE A 43 -4.10 3.75 11.87
C PHE A 43 -4.05 5.25 11.54
N GLU A 44 -5.07 5.77 10.85
CA GLU A 44 -5.20 7.19 10.47
C GLU A 44 -3.97 7.73 9.73
N MET A 45 -3.35 6.90 8.89
CA MET A 45 -2.19 7.28 8.08
C MET A 45 -2.56 8.22 6.94
N ASP A 46 -1.61 9.06 6.52
CA ASP A 46 -1.76 9.87 5.30
C ASP A 46 -1.46 9.01 4.05
N MET A 47 -2.49 8.28 3.61
CA MET A 47 -2.38 7.26 2.58
C MET A 47 -2.38 7.81 1.16
N VAL A 48 -1.41 7.37 0.35
CA VAL A 48 -1.23 7.81 -1.04
C VAL A 48 -2.25 7.11 -1.93
N GLY A 49 -3.08 7.91 -2.61
CA GLY A 49 -3.93 7.47 -3.71
C GLY A 49 -4.86 6.30 -3.38
N LYS A 50 -4.59 5.15 -4.00
CA LYS A 50 -5.36 3.89 -3.90
C LYS A 50 -4.37 2.74 -3.73
N PRO A 51 -4.77 1.57 -3.20
CA PRO A 51 -3.88 0.41 -3.15
C PRO A 51 -3.38 0.03 -4.54
N PHE A 52 -2.07 -0.13 -4.69
CA PHE A 52 -1.47 -0.59 -5.95
C PHE A 52 -1.65 -2.09 -6.09
N ARG A 53 -2.52 -2.48 -7.02
CA ARG A 53 -2.99 -3.86 -7.18
C ARG A 53 -2.62 -4.37 -8.56
N VAL A 54 -1.84 -5.44 -8.61
CA VAL A 54 -1.37 -6.04 -9.87
C VAL A 54 -1.88 -7.46 -9.96
N LYS A 55 -2.57 -7.82 -11.04
CA LYS A 55 -2.95 -9.22 -11.27
C LYS A 55 -1.67 -9.99 -11.57
N THR A 56 -1.51 -11.20 -11.00
CA THR A 56 -0.28 -11.98 -11.17
C THR A 56 0.04 -12.25 -12.64
N SER A 57 -0.98 -12.39 -13.51
CA SER A 57 -0.79 -12.53 -14.96
C SER A 57 -0.13 -11.33 -15.63
N ASP A 58 -0.23 -10.16 -15.01
CA ASP A 58 0.17 -8.89 -15.61
C ASP A 58 1.47 -8.37 -14.99
N ILE A 59 2.07 -9.10 -14.04
CA ILE A 59 3.25 -8.65 -13.28
C ILE A 59 4.48 -8.40 -14.14
N THR A 60 4.59 -9.09 -15.27
CA THR A 60 5.68 -8.93 -16.24
C THR A 60 5.42 -7.83 -17.25
N ASN A 61 4.26 -7.16 -17.20
CA ASN A 61 4.00 -6.02 -18.05
C ASN A 61 4.99 -4.89 -17.69
N PRO A 62 5.76 -4.35 -18.65
CA PRO A 62 6.70 -3.25 -18.40
C PRO A 62 6.07 -2.03 -17.70
N ASP A 63 4.78 -1.76 -17.94
CA ASP A 63 4.05 -0.64 -17.34
C ASP A 63 3.91 -0.78 -15.81
N VAL A 64 3.94 -2.00 -15.27
CA VAL A 64 3.81 -2.26 -13.82
C VAL A 64 4.99 -1.67 -13.07
N LYS A 65 6.19 -1.72 -13.64
CA LYS A 65 7.39 -1.15 -13.03
C LYS A 65 7.27 0.37 -12.94
N GLU A 66 6.86 1.03 -14.02
CA GLU A 66 6.70 2.48 -14.05
C GLU A 66 5.62 2.95 -13.04
N GLN A 67 4.51 2.22 -12.95
CA GLN A 67 3.46 2.53 -11.99
C GLN A 67 3.92 2.36 -10.52
N ALA A 68 4.73 1.33 -10.24
CA ALA A 68 5.32 1.14 -8.92
C ALA A 68 6.32 2.27 -8.57
N GLU A 69 7.15 2.69 -9.52
CA GLU A 69 8.06 3.82 -9.34
C GLU A 69 7.30 5.13 -9.10
N LYS A 70 6.20 5.36 -9.83
CA LYS A 70 5.32 6.52 -9.60
C LYS A 70 4.74 6.52 -8.19
N LEU A 71 4.26 5.38 -7.69
CA LEU A 71 3.79 5.26 -6.31
C LEU A 71 4.89 5.65 -5.31
N GLY A 72 6.12 5.16 -5.53
CA GLY A 72 7.28 5.52 -4.71
C GLY A 72 7.54 7.04 -4.69
N ARG A 73 7.47 7.70 -5.85
CA ARG A 73 7.61 9.16 -5.96
C ARG A 73 6.52 9.92 -5.21
N GLU A 74 5.28 9.45 -5.26
CA GLU A 74 4.16 10.09 -4.55
C GLU A 74 4.29 9.96 -3.02
N ILE A 75 4.80 8.83 -2.52
CA ILE A 75 5.12 8.67 -1.09
C ILE A 75 6.28 9.59 -0.70
N ALA A 76 7.36 9.63 -1.49
CA ALA A 76 8.53 10.47 -1.21
C ALA A 76 8.14 11.95 -1.06
N LYS A 77 7.31 12.46 -1.97
CA LYS A 77 6.75 13.83 -1.89
C LYS A 77 6.03 14.12 -0.58
N ARG A 78 5.31 13.14 -0.02
CA ARG A 78 4.60 13.28 1.26
C ARG A 78 5.51 13.15 2.48
N ILE A 79 6.58 12.38 2.38
CA ILE A 79 7.65 12.36 3.39
C ILE A 79 8.39 13.71 3.38
N GLY A 80 8.34 14.45 2.28
CA GLY A 80 9.06 15.72 2.11
C GLY A 80 10.49 15.52 1.62
N THR A 81 10.76 14.42 0.89
CA THR A 81 12.06 14.07 0.29
C THR A 81 11.98 14.12 -1.22
#